data_AF-A0A7C4BJ81-F1
#
_entry.id   AF-A0A7C4BJ81-F1
#
_cell.length_a   1.000
_cell.length_b   1.000
_cell.length_c   1.000
_cell.angle_alpha   90.00
_cell.angle_beta   90.00
_cell.angle_gamma   90.00
#
_symmetry.space_group_name_H-M   'P 1'
#
loop_
_entity.id
_entity.type
_entity.pdbx_description
1 polymer ?
#
loop_
_entity_poly.entity_id
_entity_poly.type
_entity_poly.pdbx_seq_one_letter_code
_entity_poly.pdbx_strand_id
1 'polypeptide(L)'
;MKKAILKAVVWILMLLCFCGVSFPHFAVILPSDDIIEEKDPKTIILRLYFMHPFEQEWMNLEKPKSFFAKIGKEKMDLLKTIREIKVQGKKAWEVSFEVKRPGDHVFFFEMNPYWEEAEEKFIVHCPKVILQAFGKEDIWEEEVGLPVEIIPLTRPYGLWVGNTFRGMVKVKGKPLPFCRVEVEYFNEGKRVKASKSPYITQVIKTDANGVFTYSFPKAGWWGFSAITDAPYKLKKDGKEYPVELGGIMWIKVREMR
;
A
#
# COMPACT_ATOMS: atom_id res chain seq x y z
N MET A 1 -4.18 -51.37 17.03
CA MET A 1 -3.03 -50.45 17.11
C MET A 1 -2.62 -49.86 15.76
N LYS A 2 -2.23 -50.66 14.74
CA LYS A 2 -1.75 -50.14 13.43
C LYS A 2 -2.74 -49.17 12.71
N LYS A 3 -4.05 -49.45 12.74
CA LYS A 3 -5.08 -48.57 12.13
C LYS A 3 -5.29 -47.25 12.88
N ALA A 4 -5.04 -47.21 14.19
CA ALA A 4 -5.16 -45.99 15.00
C ALA A 4 -3.94 -45.07 14.79
N ILE A 5 -2.75 -45.67 14.67
CA ILE A 5 -1.51 -44.96 14.34
C ILE A 5 -1.60 -44.38 12.92
N LEU A 6 -2.11 -45.14 11.95
CA LEU A 6 -2.30 -44.65 10.58
C LEU A 6 -3.28 -43.47 10.50
N LYS A 7 -4.38 -43.52 11.26
CA LYS A 7 -5.32 -42.40 11.36
C LYS A 7 -4.65 -41.16 11.99
N ALA A 8 -3.93 -41.34 13.11
CA ALA A 8 -3.23 -40.23 13.76
C ALA A 8 -2.20 -39.56 12.84
N VAL A 9 -1.44 -40.34 12.05
CA VAL A 9 -0.48 -39.81 11.07
C VAL A 9 -1.17 -39.04 9.94
N VAL A 10 -2.31 -39.52 9.44
CA VAL A 10 -3.10 -38.80 8.41
C VAL A 10 -3.68 -37.49 8.95
N TRP A 11 -4.13 -37.46 10.21
CA TRP A 11 -4.60 -36.23 10.87
C TRP A 11 -3.46 -35.22 11.09
N ILE A 12 -2.27 -35.69 11.49
CA ILE A 12 -1.08 -34.84 11.64
C ILE A 12 -0.60 -34.30 10.28
N LEU A 13 -0.63 -35.11 9.22
CA LEU A 13 -0.33 -34.64 7.86
C LEU A 13 -1.36 -33.63 7.33
N MET A 14 -2.66 -33.81 7.62
CA MET A 14 -3.69 -32.81 7.27
C MET A 14 -3.52 -31.49 8.03
N LEU A 15 -3.11 -31.53 9.30
CA LEU A 15 -2.83 -30.34 10.12
C LEU A 15 -1.58 -29.58 9.66
N LEU A 16 -0.59 -30.27 9.09
CA LEU A 16 0.64 -29.65 8.55
C LEU A 16 0.44 -29.01 7.15
N CYS A 17 -0.69 -29.25 6.48
CA CYS A 17 -0.94 -28.72 5.13
C CYS A 17 -1.61 -27.34 5.09
N PHE A 18 -1.86 -26.68 6.23
CA PHE A 18 -2.54 -25.37 6.29
C PHE A 18 -1.65 -24.21 6.78
N CYS A 19 -0.33 -24.32 6.66
CA CYS A 19 0.51 -23.11 6.68
C CYS A 19 0.38 -22.42 5.32
N GLY A 20 -0.76 -21.75 5.09
CA GLY A 20 -0.90 -20.80 4.00
C GLY A 20 0.18 -19.73 4.15
N VAL A 21 0.94 -19.50 3.08
CA VAL A 21 1.78 -18.31 3.01
C VAL A 21 0.82 -17.14 2.84
N SER A 22 0.54 -16.42 3.91
CA SER A 22 -0.19 -15.15 3.82
C SER A 22 0.74 -14.14 3.15
N PHE A 23 0.33 -13.64 1.98
CA PHE A 23 1.01 -12.52 1.35
C PHE A 23 0.53 -11.23 2.02
N PRO A 24 1.40 -10.21 2.10
CA PRO A 24 1.00 -8.98 2.73
C PRO A 24 -0.09 -8.28 1.95
N HIS A 25 -1.01 -7.75 2.72
CA HIS A 25 -2.11 -6.99 2.21
C HIS A 25 -1.63 -5.59 1.83
N PHE A 26 -2.15 -5.01 0.76
CA PHE A 26 -1.90 -3.61 0.41
C PHE A 26 -3.20 -2.86 0.24
N ALA A 27 -3.32 -1.75 0.98
CA ALA A 27 -4.24 -0.70 0.59
C ALA A 27 -3.59 0.12 -0.53
N VAL A 28 -4.34 0.34 -1.61
CA VAL A 28 -3.82 0.94 -2.84
C VAL A 28 -4.53 2.24 -3.11
N ILE A 29 -3.78 3.27 -3.53
CA ILE A 29 -4.30 4.45 -4.23
C ILE A 29 -3.58 4.51 -5.56
N LEU A 30 -4.30 4.24 -6.65
CA LEU A 30 -3.75 4.20 -8.00
C LEU A 30 -4.35 5.33 -8.84
N PRO A 31 -3.60 6.40 -9.14
CA PRO A 31 -4.04 7.40 -10.09
C PRO A 31 -3.88 6.88 -11.53
N SER A 32 -4.66 7.45 -12.45
CA SER A 32 -4.49 7.22 -13.89
C SER A 32 -3.11 7.66 -14.38
N ASP A 33 -2.54 8.70 -13.77
CA ASP A 33 -1.14 9.08 -13.95
C ASP A 33 -0.55 9.79 -12.71
N ASP A 34 0.78 9.78 -12.58
CA ASP A 34 1.54 10.42 -11.49
C ASP A 34 2.26 11.71 -11.92
N ILE A 35 2.27 12.02 -13.22
CA ILE A 35 2.82 13.26 -13.78
C ILE A 35 1.78 13.80 -14.77
N ILE A 36 1.38 15.06 -14.61
CA ILE A 36 0.37 15.72 -15.44
C ILE A 36 1.00 16.95 -16.09
N GLU A 37 1.18 16.92 -17.41
CA GLU A 37 1.67 18.05 -18.20
C GLU A 37 0.53 18.92 -18.75
N GLU A 38 0.88 20.07 -19.35
CA GLU A 38 -0.11 21.03 -19.87
C GLU A 38 -1.06 20.43 -20.93
N LYS A 39 -0.57 19.46 -21.70
CA LYS A 39 -1.30 18.81 -22.80
C LYS A 39 -2.10 17.59 -22.34
N ASP A 40 -1.89 17.14 -21.11
CA ASP A 40 -2.53 15.94 -20.58
C ASP A 40 -3.97 16.22 -20.13
N PRO A 41 -4.81 15.17 -20.01
CA PRO A 41 -6.10 15.29 -19.35
C PRO A 41 -5.93 15.81 -17.92
N LYS A 42 -6.59 16.93 -17.62
CA LYS A 42 -6.58 17.55 -16.28
C LYS A 42 -7.46 16.79 -15.29
N THR A 43 -8.25 15.84 -15.75
CA THR A 43 -9.05 14.96 -14.90
C THR A 43 -8.30 13.65 -14.70
N ILE A 44 -7.89 13.39 -13.46
CA ILE A 44 -7.29 12.13 -13.06
C ILE A 44 -8.35 11.23 -12.41
N ILE A 45 -8.25 9.93 -12.64
CA ILE A 45 -9.06 8.93 -11.97
C ILE A 45 -8.20 8.28 -10.90
N LEU A 46 -8.63 8.37 -9.64
CA LEU A 46 -7.99 7.70 -8.52
C LEU A 46 -8.83 6.49 -8.15
N ARG A 47 -8.21 5.32 -8.07
CA ARG A 47 -8.85 4.08 -7.64
C ARG A 47 -8.24 3.59 -6.34
N LEU A 48 -9.11 3.17 -5.44
CA LEU A 48 -8.76 2.71 -4.10
C LEU A 48 -9.10 1.23 -3.98
N TYR A 49 -8.11 0.42 -3.61
CA TYR A 49 -8.23 -1.04 -3.51
C TYR A 49 -7.69 -1.57 -2.19
N PHE A 50 -8.04 -2.81 -1.91
CA PHE A 50 -7.35 -3.65 -0.93
C PHE A 50 -7.05 -5.00 -1.59
N MET A 51 -5.76 -5.36 -1.72
CA MET A 51 -5.35 -6.52 -2.53
C MET A 51 -3.95 -7.05 -2.20
N HIS A 52 -3.59 -8.20 -2.79
CA HIS A 52 -2.20 -8.66 -2.99
C HIS A 52 -1.72 -8.20 -4.37
N PRO A 53 -0.84 -7.18 -4.48
CA PRO A 53 -0.48 -6.56 -5.75
C PRO A 53 0.16 -7.50 -6.76
N PHE A 54 1.10 -8.35 -6.34
CA PHE A 54 1.81 -9.20 -7.29
C PHE A 54 0.94 -10.37 -7.78
N GLU A 55 0.13 -10.94 -6.88
CA GLU A 55 -0.74 -12.08 -7.20
C GLU A 55 -2.06 -11.66 -7.86
N GLN A 56 -2.40 -10.37 -7.76
CA GLN A 56 -3.66 -9.79 -8.21
C GLN A 56 -4.87 -10.44 -7.54
N GLU A 57 -4.77 -10.68 -6.23
CA GLU A 57 -5.87 -11.19 -5.40
C GLU A 57 -6.56 -10.03 -4.70
N TRP A 58 -7.88 -9.94 -4.86
CA TRP A 58 -8.65 -8.76 -4.47
C TRP A 58 -9.48 -9.05 -3.22
N MET A 59 -9.61 -8.02 -2.38
CA MET A 59 -10.43 -8.05 -1.18
C MET A 59 -11.41 -6.90 -1.17
N ASN A 60 -12.43 -6.98 -0.31
CA ASN A 60 -13.36 -5.88 -0.14
C ASN A 60 -12.66 -4.76 0.63
N LEU A 61 -12.51 -3.60 -0.01
CA LEU A 61 -12.18 -2.37 0.68
C LEU A 61 -13.49 -1.74 1.17
N GLU A 62 -13.74 -1.83 2.47
CA GLU A 62 -14.81 -1.04 3.08
C GLU A 62 -14.55 0.46 2.89
N LYS A 63 -15.62 1.26 2.93
CA LYS A 63 -15.50 2.71 2.72
C LYS A 63 -14.41 3.26 3.66
N PRO A 64 -13.40 3.99 3.17
CA PRO A 64 -12.33 4.50 4.04
C PRO A 64 -12.88 5.33 5.20
N LYS A 65 -12.17 5.33 6.33
CA LYS A 65 -12.50 6.17 7.48
C LYS A 65 -12.31 7.65 7.14
N SER A 66 -11.30 7.96 6.34
CA SER A 66 -11.05 9.30 5.81
C SER A 66 -10.32 9.21 4.47
N PHE A 67 -10.50 10.20 3.58
CA PHE A 67 -9.76 10.28 2.32
C PHE A 67 -9.56 11.74 1.94
N PHE A 68 -8.32 12.15 1.70
CA PHE A 68 -7.96 13.54 1.47
C PHE A 68 -7.04 13.71 0.27
N ALA A 69 -7.04 14.94 -0.26
CA ALA A 69 -5.99 15.47 -1.11
C ALA A 69 -5.35 16.68 -0.43
N LYS A 70 -4.02 16.73 -0.38
CA LYS A 70 -3.24 17.90 0.07
C LYS A 70 -2.52 18.51 -1.12
N ILE A 71 -2.63 19.83 -1.30
CA ILE A 71 -1.97 20.61 -2.36
C ILE A 71 -1.43 21.88 -1.72
N GLY A 72 -0.10 22.02 -1.63
CA GLY A 72 0.51 23.04 -0.80
C GLY A 72 -0.05 22.99 0.63
N LYS A 73 -0.63 24.11 1.09
CA LYS A 73 -1.24 24.22 2.43
C LYS A 73 -2.69 23.76 2.50
N GLU A 74 -3.35 23.55 1.37
CA GLU A 74 -4.76 23.19 1.32
C GLU A 74 -4.95 21.69 1.49
N LYS A 75 -5.90 21.30 2.35
CA LYS A 75 -6.31 19.91 2.54
C LYS A 75 -7.81 19.79 2.25
N MET A 76 -8.16 18.99 1.26
CA MET A 76 -9.53 18.75 0.78
C MET A 76 -10.00 17.36 1.21
N ASP A 77 -11.21 17.27 1.73
CA ASP A 77 -11.89 16.00 2.03
C ASP A 77 -12.56 15.45 0.76
N LEU A 78 -12.19 14.23 0.38
CA LEU A 78 -12.68 13.50 -0.80
C LEU A 78 -13.59 12.32 -0.41
N LEU A 79 -13.84 12.07 0.87
CA LEU A 79 -14.58 10.88 1.32
C LEU A 79 -16.03 10.85 0.83
N LYS A 80 -16.62 12.03 0.60
CA LYS A 80 -17.99 12.15 0.06
C LYS A 80 -18.04 12.11 -1.47
N THR A 81 -16.90 12.20 -2.15
CA THR A 81 -16.82 12.25 -3.62
C THR A 81 -16.48 10.90 -4.24
N ILE A 82 -16.03 9.93 -3.43
CA ILE A 82 -15.80 8.57 -3.91
C ILE A 82 -17.10 7.85 -4.27
N ARG A 83 -17.07 7.12 -5.38
CA ARG A 83 -18.11 6.21 -5.82
C ARG A 83 -17.68 4.77 -5.58
N GLU A 84 -18.62 3.93 -5.13
CA GLU A 84 -18.38 2.49 -5.05
C GLU A 84 -18.24 1.94 -6.48
N ILE A 85 -17.26 1.07 -6.67
CA ILE A 85 -17.09 0.27 -7.88
C ILE A 85 -16.85 -1.19 -7.48
N LYS A 86 -16.97 -2.10 -8.46
CA LYS A 86 -16.57 -3.50 -8.28
C LYS A 86 -15.41 -3.84 -9.20
N VAL A 87 -14.36 -4.41 -8.63
CA VAL A 87 -13.20 -4.92 -9.37
C VAL A 87 -13.03 -6.38 -9.00
N GLN A 88 -13.06 -7.28 -9.99
CA GLN A 88 -13.02 -8.73 -9.77
C GLN A 88 -14.06 -9.22 -8.73
N GLY A 89 -15.25 -8.61 -8.75
CA GLY A 89 -16.34 -8.93 -7.82
C GLY A 89 -16.19 -8.38 -6.40
N LYS A 90 -15.09 -7.70 -6.08
CA LYS A 90 -14.80 -7.11 -4.77
C LYS A 90 -15.10 -5.63 -4.73
N LYS A 91 -15.55 -5.16 -3.56
CA LYS A 91 -15.84 -3.74 -3.32
C LYS A 91 -14.56 -2.91 -3.37
N ALA A 92 -14.59 -1.85 -4.15
CA ALA A 92 -13.51 -0.87 -4.31
C ALA A 92 -14.12 0.54 -4.46
N TRP A 93 -13.27 1.56 -4.50
CA TRP A 93 -13.73 2.95 -4.61
C TRP A 93 -12.98 3.68 -5.72
N GLU A 94 -13.64 4.67 -6.30
CA GLU A 94 -13.05 5.53 -7.33
C GLU A 94 -13.46 6.98 -7.12
N VAL A 95 -12.60 7.92 -7.48
CA VAL A 95 -12.95 9.35 -7.58
C VAL A 95 -12.36 9.93 -8.86
N SER A 96 -13.11 10.83 -9.47
CA SER A 96 -12.63 11.69 -10.54
C SER A 96 -12.19 13.01 -9.92
N PHE A 97 -10.92 13.37 -10.07
CA PHE A 97 -10.33 14.56 -9.48
C PHE A 97 -9.82 15.50 -10.59
N GLU A 98 -10.21 16.76 -10.53
CA GLU A 98 -9.79 17.79 -11.49
C GLU A 98 -8.57 18.55 -10.96
N VAL A 99 -7.46 18.44 -11.69
CA VAL A 99 -6.20 19.12 -11.41
C VAL A 99 -6.31 20.57 -11.90
N LYS A 100 -6.44 21.50 -10.95
CA LYS A 100 -6.71 22.92 -11.21
C LYS A 100 -5.50 23.84 -11.10
N ARG A 101 -4.44 23.39 -10.45
CA ARG A 101 -3.27 24.23 -10.15
C ARG A 101 -1.97 23.41 -10.22
N PRO A 102 -0.83 24.04 -10.52
CA PRO A 102 0.47 23.38 -10.44
C PRO A 102 0.85 23.02 -9.00
N GLY A 103 1.64 21.96 -8.84
CA GLY A 103 2.20 21.53 -7.55
C GLY A 103 2.02 20.04 -7.31
N ASP A 104 2.56 19.57 -6.18
CA ASP A 104 2.34 18.20 -5.75
C ASP A 104 0.92 18.06 -5.20
N HIS A 105 0.23 17.02 -5.65
CA HIS A 105 -1.03 16.60 -5.09
C HIS A 105 -0.81 15.28 -4.36
N VAL A 106 -0.99 15.32 -3.06
CA VAL A 106 -0.79 14.17 -2.18
C VAL A 106 -2.14 13.59 -1.82
N PHE A 107 -2.45 12.40 -2.31
CA PHE A 107 -3.69 11.68 -2.02
C PHE A 107 -3.43 10.60 -0.99
N PHE A 108 -4.26 10.56 0.05
CA PHE A 108 -4.07 9.61 1.15
C PHE A 108 -5.37 9.31 1.86
N PHE A 109 -5.53 8.07 2.33
CA PHE A 109 -6.68 7.64 3.13
C PHE A 109 -6.25 6.83 4.34
N GLU A 110 -7.14 6.71 5.32
CA GLU A 110 -7.05 5.74 6.41
C GLU A 110 -8.18 4.72 6.24
N MET A 111 -7.84 3.44 6.14
CA MET A 111 -8.88 2.40 6.02
C MET A 111 -9.64 2.21 7.32
N ASN A 112 -10.87 1.69 7.22
CA ASN A 112 -11.48 1.07 8.38
C ASN A 112 -10.75 -0.26 8.71
N PRO A 113 -10.67 -0.66 9.99
CA PRO A 113 -10.02 -1.91 10.37
C PRO A 113 -10.56 -3.10 9.60
N TYR A 114 -9.67 -3.87 8.98
CA TYR A 114 -9.97 -5.14 8.33
C TYR A 114 -9.60 -6.28 9.27
N TRP A 115 -10.48 -7.26 9.42
CA TRP A 115 -10.21 -8.46 10.21
C TRP A 115 -9.50 -9.50 9.33
N GLU A 116 -8.25 -9.80 9.64
CA GLU A 116 -7.50 -10.89 9.02
C GLU A 116 -7.62 -12.15 9.89
N GLU A 117 -8.42 -13.10 9.42
CA GLU A 117 -8.77 -14.30 10.16
C GLU A 117 -7.57 -15.25 10.32
N ALA A 118 -6.73 -15.38 9.29
CA ALA A 118 -5.58 -16.29 9.33
C ALA A 118 -4.51 -15.83 10.33
N GLU A 119 -4.45 -14.53 10.62
CA GLU A 119 -3.44 -13.93 11.51
C GLU A 119 -4.02 -13.48 12.86
N GLU A 120 -5.32 -13.69 13.10
CA GLU A 120 -6.06 -13.22 14.28
C GLU A 120 -5.74 -11.75 14.64
N LYS A 121 -5.71 -10.86 13.64
CA LYS A 121 -5.39 -9.44 13.86
C LYS A 121 -6.27 -8.51 13.03
N PHE A 122 -6.30 -7.25 13.43
CA PHE A 122 -6.86 -6.19 12.61
C PHE A 122 -5.77 -5.50 11.80
N ILE A 123 -6.07 -5.15 10.55
CA ILE A 123 -5.19 -4.42 9.65
C ILE A 123 -5.76 -3.01 9.44
N VAL A 124 -4.91 -1.99 9.67
CA VAL A 124 -5.23 -0.59 9.40
C VAL A 124 -4.10 0.02 8.58
N HIS A 125 -4.31 0.10 7.28
CA HIS A 125 -3.40 0.72 6.33
C HIS A 125 -3.76 2.18 6.03
N CYS A 126 -2.69 2.94 5.83
CA CYS A 126 -2.69 4.36 5.55
C CYS A 126 -1.89 4.60 4.26
N PRO A 127 -2.48 4.36 3.08
CA PRO A 127 -1.78 4.58 1.82
C PRO A 127 -1.71 6.05 1.42
N LYS A 128 -0.63 6.37 0.72
CA LYS A 128 -0.35 7.67 0.11
C LYS A 128 0.18 7.48 -1.32
N VAL A 129 -0.21 8.36 -2.22
CA VAL A 129 0.41 8.54 -3.54
C VAL A 129 0.61 10.03 -3.77
N ILE A 130 1.71 10.38 -4.43
CA ILE A 130 2.06 11.76 -4.75
C ILE A 130 2.15 11.88 -6.25
N LEU A 131 1.47 12.87 -6.80
CA LEU A 131 1.50 13.17 -8.21
C LEU A 131 1.87 14.62 -8.44
N GLN A 132 2.60 14.85 -9.53
CA GLN A 132 3.10 16.16 -9.91
C GLN A 132 2.21 16.75 -11.01
N ALA A 133 1.86 18.01 -10.86
CA ALA A 133 1.08 18.73 -11.84
C ALA A 133 1.83 19.96 -12.37
N PHE A 134 1.89 20.07 -13.69
CA PHE A 134 2.32 21.26 -14.44
C PHE A 134 3.71 21.77 -14.05
N GLY A 135 4.68 20.87 -13.86
CA GLY A 135 6.08 21.26 -13.69
C GLY A 135 6.49 21.67 -12.27
N LYS A 136 5.54 21.97 -11.38
CA LYS A 136 5.84 22.51 -10.05
C LYS A 136 5.97 21.40 -9.01
N GLU A 137 7.05 21.47 -8.23
CA GLU A 137 7.33 20.64 -7.06
C GLU A 137 7.22 21.51 -5.80
N ASP A 138 6.59 21.00 -4.73
CA ASP A 138 6.44 21.74 -3.47
C ASP A 138 6.43 20.85 -2.21
N ILE A 139 5.43 19.99 -2.05
CA ILE A 139 5.15 19.28 -0.79
C ILE A 139 5.42 17.78 -0.83
N TRP A 140 6.07 17.26 -1.88
CA TRP A 140 6.31 15.82 -2.01
C TRP A 140 7.10 15.23 -0.84
N GLU A 141 7.95 16.01 -0.18
CA GLU A 141 8.76 15.64 0.99
C GLU A 141 8.06 15.88 2.34
N GLU A 142 6.85 16.45 2.35
CA GLU A 142 6.13 16.76 3.58
C GLU A 142 5.32 15.59 4.15
N GLU A 143 5.12 15.63 5.47
CA GLU A 143 4.16 14.78 6.16
C GLU A 143 2.72 15.23 5.90
N VAL A 144 1.80 14.26 5.83
CA VAL A 144 0.35 14.51 5.78
C VAL A 144 -0.36 14.21 7.11
N GLY A 145 0.38 13.66 8.08
CA GLY A 145 -0.11 13.39 9.44
C GLY A 145 -0.80 12.04 9.57
N LEU A 146 -0.39 11.04 8.78
CA LEU A 146 -0.87 9.67 8.94
C LEU A 146 -0.28 9.02 10.21
N PRO A 147 -0.97 8.04 10.84
CA PRO A 147 -0.45 7.32 12.01
C PRO A 147 0.91 6.65 11.76
N VAL A 148 1.07 6.08 10.57
CA VAL A 148 2.32 5.54 10.03
C VAL A 148 2.46 6.09 8.61
N GLU A 149 3.62 6.64 8.28
CA GLU A 149 3.83 7.36 7.03
C GLU A 149 5.21 7.07 6.44
N ILE A 150 5.27 6.91 5.12
CA ILE A 150 6.53 6.90 4.36
C ILE A 150 6.74 8.31 3.79
N ILE A 151 7.86 8.92 4.16
CA ILE A 151 8.30 10.22 3.65
C ILE A 151 9.37 9.97 2.58
N PRO A 152 9.14 10.38 1.33
CA PRO A 152 10.11 10.17 0.27
C PRO A 152 11.36 11.04 0.52
N LEU A 153 12.53 10.43 0.38
CA LEU A 153 13.83 11.11 0.32
C LEU A 153 14.38 11.17 -1.11
N THR A 154 13.72 10.47 -2.03
CA THR A 154 13.87 10.58 -3.47
C THR A 154 12.54 11.04 -4.02
N ARG A 155 12.55 11.99 -4.97
CA ARG A 155 11.33 12.44 -5.64
C ARG A 155 10.46 11.24 -6.09
N PRO A 156 9.20 11.14 -5.65
CA PRO A 156 8.39 9.91 -5.77
C PRO A 156 7.74 9.73 -7.15
N TYR A 157 8.11 10.57 -8.12
CA TYR A 157 7.70 10.55 -9.52
C TYR A 157 8.91 10.88 -10.40
N GLY A 158 8.80 10.58 -11.69
CA GLY A 158 9.89 10.80 -12.65
C GLY A 158 11.06 9.83 -12.45
N LEU A 159 10.76 8.59 -12.02
CA LEU A 159 11.73 7.53 -11.83
C LEU A 159 11.77 6.59 -13.04
N TRP A 160 12.98 6.33 -13.53
CA TRP A 160 13.24 5.32 -14.55
C TRP A 160 13.60 3.98 -13.91
N VAL A 161 13.44 2.89 -14.67
CA VAL A 161 14.01 1.58 -14.30
C VAL A 161 15.50 1.73 -13.99
N GLY A 162 15.96 1.06 -12.94
CA GLY A 162 17.33 1.17 -12.44
C GLY A 162 17.59 2.37 -11.52
N ASN A 163 16.68 3.34 -11.43
CA ASN A 163 16.76 4.36 -10.38
C ASN A 163 16.51 3.75 -9.00
N THR A 164 16.96 4.48 -7.99
CA THR A 164 16.86 4.11 -6.59
C THR A 164 15.93 5.08 -5.87
N PHE A 165 14.93 4.54 -5.19
CA PHE A 165 14.08 5.26 -4.26
C PHE A 165 14.56 5.09 -2.83
N ARG A 166 14.56 6.19 -2.08
CA ARG A 166 14.78 6.20 -0.63
C ARG A 166 13.53 6.76 0.05
N GLY A 167 13.11 6.11 1.13
CA GLY A 167 11.99 6.56 1.96
C GLY A 167 12.35 6.47 3.44
N MET A 168 11.80 7.37 4.24
CA MET A 168 11.87 7.34 5.70
C MET A 168 10.51 6.94 6.26
N VAL A 169 10.48 5.88 7.07
CA VAL A 169 9.28 5.46 7.79
C VAL A 169 9.16 6.26 9.07
N LYS A 170 7.97 6.79 9.34
CA LYS A 170 7.62 7.48 10.58
C LYS A 170 6.37 6.90 11.21
N VAL A 171 6.34 6.87 12.54
CA VAL A 171 5.15 6.60 13.35
C VAL A 171 4.88 7.83 14.19
N LYS A 172 3.68 8.43 14.05
CA LYS A 172 3.31 9.68 14.72
C LYS A 172 4.38 10.77 14.57
N GLY A 173 4.89 10.95 13.36
CA GLY A 173 5.91 11.96 13.02
C GLY A 173 7.35 11.64 13.47
N LYS A 174 7.59 10.52 14.17
CA LYS A 174 8.92 10.12 14.61
C LYS A 174 9.49 9.01 13.73
N PRO A 175 10.78 9.06 13.33
CA PRO A 175 11.41 7.99 12.56
C PRO A 175 11.24 6.62 13.23
N LEU A 176 10.94 5.60 12.43
CA LEU A 176 10.79 4.22 12.89
C LEU A 176 11.99 3.37 12.45
N PRO A 177 12.98 3.17 13.33
CA PRO A 177 14.17 2.40 13.01
C PRO A 177 13.85 0.91 12.94
N PHE A 178 14.63 0.17 12.14
CA PHE A 178 14.59 -1.29 12.06
C PHE A 178 13.21 -1.89 11.72
N CYS A 179 12.33 -1.10 11.12
CA CYS A 179 11.01 -1.46 10.61
C CYS A 179 11.13 -2.38 9.39
N ARG A 180 10.21 -3.33 9.29
CA ARG A 180 10.01 -4.15 8.10
C ARG A 180 9.22 -3.36 7.06
N VAL A 181 9.78 -3.24 5.87
CA VAL A 181 9.12 -2.62 4.70
C VAL A 181 8.97 -3.70 3.62
N GLU A 182 7.74 -4.01 3.29
CA GLU A 182 7.39 -4.97 2.24
C GLU A 182 7.20 -4.26 0.92
N VAL A 183 7.72 -4.86 -0.15
CA VAL A 183 7.74 -4.26 -1.48
C VAL A 183 7.12 -5.21 -2.48
N GLU A 184 6.11 -4.73 -3.20
CA GLU A 184 5.44 -5.48 -4.25
C GLU A 184 5.23 -4.67 -5.52
N TYR A 185 5.28 -5.38 -6.65
CA TYR A 185 4.93 -4.87 -7.96
C TYR A 185 3.44 -5.04 -8.21
N PHE A 186 2.75 -3.99 -8.68
CA PHE A 186 1.38 -4.09 -9.15
C PHE A 186 1.34 -4.83 -10.49
N ASN A 187 1.17 -6.15 -10.42
CA ASN A 187 1.32 -7.06 -11.55
C ASN A 187 0.03 -7.16 -12.38
N GLU A 188 -0.43 -6.04 -12.94
CA GLU A 188 -1.68 -5.97 -13.69
C GLU A 188 -1.75 -7.05 -14.79
N GLY A 189 -2.80 -7.88 -14.74
CA GLY A 189 -2.98 -8.99 -15.67
C GLY A 189 -2.01 -10.16 -15.48
N LYS A 190 -1.33 -10.25 -14.32
CA LYS A 190 -0.40 -11.34 -13.96
C LYS A 190 0.71 -11.56 -14.99
N ARG A 191 1.23 -10.47 -15.57
CA ARG A 191 2.23 -10.49 -16.66
C ARG A 191 3.61 -10.96 -16.20
N VAL A 192 3.94 -10.74 -14.93
CA VAL A 192 5.19 -11.19 -14.30
C VAL A 192 4.93 -12.48 -13.53
N LYS A 193 5.79 -13.48 -13.71
CA LYS A 193 5.75 -14.73 -12.95
C LYS A 193 6.92 -14.78 -11.98
N ALA A 194 6.64 -14.96 -10.70
CA ALA A 194 7.66 -15.23 -9.70
C ALA A 194 8.08 -16.70 -9.77
N SER A 195 9.38 -16.96 -9.78
CA SER A 195 9.91 -18.34 -9.74
C SER A 195 9.87 -18.95 -8.34
N LYS A 196 9.81 -18.10 -7.30
CA LYS A 196 9.77 -18.43 -5.86
C LYS A 196 9.03 -17.32 -5.10
N SER A 197 8.46 -17.64 -3.94
CA SER A 197 7.68 -16.69 -3.14
C SER A 197 8.42 -15.40 -2.72
N PRO A 198 9.74 -15.38 -2.43
CA PRO A 198 10.43 -14.12 -2.11
C PRO A 198 10.53 -13.11 -3.27
N TYR A 199 10.21 -13.53 -4.50
CA TYR A 199 10.09 -12.61 -5.65
C TYR A 199 8.70 -11.96 -5.75
N ILE A 200 7.70 -12.50 -5.04
CA ILE A 200 6.35 -11.93 -4.95
C ILE A 200 6.43 -10.72 -4.02
N THR A 201 6.81 -10.98 -2.76
CA THR A 201 7.02 -9.97 -1.73
C THR A 201 8.49 -9.87 -1.38
N GLN A 202 9.07 -8.71 -1.64
CA GLN A 202 10.43 -8.39 -1.21
C GLN A 202 10.39 -7.68 0.13
N VAL A 203 11.45 -7.83 0.93
CA VAL A 203 11.49 -7.28 2.29
C VAL A 203 12.75 -6.46 2.47
N ILE A 204 12.59 -5.24 2.95
CA ILE A 204 13.66 -4.32 3.34
C ILE A 204 13.51 -4.02 4.83
N LYS A 205 14.63 -3.73 5.49
CA LYS A 205 14.64 -3.25 6.87
C LYS A 205 15.14 -1.81 6.90
N THR A 206 14.45 -0.92 7.61
CA THR A 206 14.93 0.45 7.79
C THR A 206 16.19 0.50 8.66
N ASP A 207 17.04 1.49 8.43
CA ASP A 207 18.21 1.77 9.25
C ASP A 207 17.85 2.45 10.59
N ALA A 208 18.86 2.87 11.36
CA ALA A 208 18.66 3.54 12.65
C ALA A 208 17.95 4.91 12.55
N ASN A 209 17.89 5.51 11.37
CA ASN A 209 17.17 6.75 11.09
C ASN A 209 15.79 6.49 10.47
N GLY A 210 15.35 5.23 10.42
CA GLY A 210 14.09 4.84 9.80
C GLY A 210 14.10 4.90 8.27
N VAL A 211 15.28 4.93 7.63
CA VAL A 211 15.40 5.03 6.17
C VAL A 211 15.55 3.65 5.53
N PHE A 212 14.86 3.43 4.41
CA PHE A 212 15.05 2.29 3.53
C PHE A 212 15.45 2.75 2.11
N THR A 213 15.97 1.83 1.32
CA THR A 213 16.41 2.06 -0.05
C THR A 213 15.97 0.90 -0.95
N TYR A 214 15.46 1.19 -2.15
CA TYR A 214 15.04 0.20 -3.13
C TYR A 214 15.39 0.63 -4.55
N SER A 215 15.86 -0.29 -5.39
CA SER A 215 16.13 -0.04 -6.82
C SER A 215 15.16 -0.83 -7.69
N PHE A 216 14.61 -0.19 -8.71
CA PHE A 216 13.49 -0.76 -9.47
C PHE A 216 13.96 -1.62 -10.65
N PRO A 217 13.63 -2.92 -10.69
CA PRO A 217 14.02 -3.81 -11.78
C PRO A 217 13.07 -3.73 -12.98
N LYS A 218 11.92 -3.05 -12.86
CA LYS A 218 10.87 -3.05 -13.89
C LYS A 218 9.99 -1.80 -13.82
N ALA A 219 9.56 -1.30 -14.98
CA ALA A 219 8.57 -0.24 -15.07
C ALA A 219 7.17 -0.70 -14.62
N GLY A 220 6.41 0.23 -14.04
CA GLY A 220 5.07 0.04 -13.50
C GLY A 220 4.95 0.58 -12.09
N TRP A 221 3.87 0.21 -11.41
CA TRP A 221 3.59 0.66 -10.05
C TRP A 221 4.20 -0.28 -9.02
N TRP A 222 4.82 0.31 -8.00
CA TRP A 222 5.44 -0.38 -6.88
C TRP A 222 4.86 0.15 -5.57
N GLY A 223 4.47 -0.77 -4.70
CA GLY A 223 3.95 -0.48 -3.37
C GLY A 223 5.00 -0.77 -2.31
N PHE A 224 5.13 0.12 -1.34
CA PHE A 224 5.95 -0.04 -0.14
C PHE A 224 5.02 -0.05 1.07
N SER A 225 5.01 -1.12 1.86
CA SER A 225 4.22 -1.24 3.09
C SER A 225 5.14 -1.32 4.30
N ALA A 226 5.20 -0.25 5.08
CA ALA A 226 5.94 -0.21 6.33
C ALA A 226 5.00 -0.57 7.48
N ILE A 227 5.20 -1.75 8.07
CA ILE A 227 4.29 -2.34 9.05
C ILE A 227 4.82 -2.23 10.48
N THR A 228 3.93 -2.00 11.43
CA THR A 228 4.22 -1.95 12.87
C THR A 228 2.98 -2.23 13.69
N ASP A 229 3.14 -2.70 14.92
CA ASP A 229 2.02 -2.92 15.83
C ASP A 229 1.49 -1.59 16.38
N ALA A 230 0.17 -1.47 16.42
CA ALA A 230 -0.47 -0.38 17.14
C ALA A 230 -0.28 -0.54 18.65
N PRO A 231 -0.23 0.56 19.42
CA PRO A 231 -0.20 0.50 20.89
C PRO A 231 -1.57 0.16 21.50
N TYR A 232 -2.57 -0.21 20.70
CA TYR A 232 -3.94 -0.49 21.10
C TYR A 232 -4.44 -1.78 20.45
N LYS A 233 -5.52 -2.33 21.01
CA LYS A 233 -6.21 -3.52 20.51
C LYS A 233 -7.64 -3.20 20.11
N LEU A 234 -8.23 -4.05 19.28
CA LEU A 234 -9.64 -3.97 18.90
C LEU A 234 -10.38 -5.23 19.35
N LYS A 235 -11.65 -5.08 19.71
CA LYS A 235 -12.48 -6.17 20.21
C LYS A 235 -13.29 -6.79 19.07
N LYS A 236 -13.30 -8.12 19.02
CA LYS A 236 -14.15 -8.92 18.13
C LYS A 236 -14.66 -10.14 18.90
N ASP A 237 -15.96 -10.38 18.86
CA ASP A 237 -16.59 -11.56 19.49
C ASP A 237 -16.19 -11.77 20.96
N GLY A 238 -16.06 -10.68 21.72
CA GLY A 238 -15.71 -10.73 23.14
C GLY A 238 -14.20 -10.74 23.45
N LYS A 239 -13.32 -11.03 22.47
CA LYS A 239 -11.86 -11.09 22.64
C LYS A 239 -11.17 -9.86 22.05
N GLU A 240 -10.04 -9.47 22.62
CA GLU A 240 -9.19 -8.40 22.10
C GLU A 240 -8.09 -8.97 21.18
N TYR A 241 -7.87 -8.29 20.06
CA TYR A 241 -6.90 -8.69 19.05
C TYR A 241 -5.92 -7.55 18.75
N PRO A 242 -4.66 -7.86 18.42
CA PRO A 242 -3.69 -6.86 18.00
C PRO A 242 -4.14 -6.14 16.73
N VAL A 243 -3.61 -4.94 16.54
CA VAL A 243 -3.82 -4.14 15.34
C VAL A 243 -2.47 -3.90 14.68
N GLU A 244 -2.34 -4.30 13.43
CA GLU A 244 -1.23 -3.92 12.56
C GLU A 244 -1.55 -2.59 11.89
N LEU A 245 -0.61 -1.65 12.00
CA LEU A 245 -0.62 -0.38 11.27
C LEU A 245 0.34 -0.49 10.09
N GLY A 246 -0.13 -0.10 8.91
CA GLY A 246 0.70 -0.05 7.70
C GLY A 246 0.75 1.36 7.12
N GLY A 247 1.92 1.96 7.04
CA GLY A 247 2.16 3.15 6.23
C GLY A 247 2.50 2.72 4.81
N ILE A 248 1.67 3.05 3.83
CA ILE A 248 1.86 2.59 2.45
C ILE A 248 2.16 3.75 1.52
N MET A 249 3.12 3.57 0.61
CA MET A 249 3.39 4.51 -0.48
C MET A 249 3.41 3.78 -1.82
N TRP A 250 2.76 4.38 -2.82
CA TRP A 250 2.75 3.90 -4.21
C TRP A 250 3.56 4.83 -5.11
N ILE A 251 4.42 4.24 -5.95
CA ILE A 251 5.32 4.95 -6.86
C ILE A 251 5.25 4.32 -8.25
N LYS A 252 5.24 5.14 -9.29
CA LYS A 252 5.30 4.68 -10.68
C LYS A 252 6.71 4.85 -11.24
N VAL A 253 7.18 3.81 -11.91
CA VAL A 253 8.47 3.77 -12.59
C VAL A 253 8.23 3.59 -14.09
N ARG A 254 8.96 4.31 -14.92
CA ARG A 254 8.84 4.24 -16.39
C ARG A 254 10.08 3.59 -17.01
N GLU A 255 9.94 3.04 -18.20
CA GLU A 255 11.10 2.64 -19.02
C GLU A 255 11.75 3.87 -19.63
N MET A 256 13.08 3.94 -19.65
CA MET A 256 13.80 4.96 -20.43
C MET A 256 13.48 4.73 -21.91
N ARG A 257 13.22 5.82 -22.65
CA ARG A 257 12.89 5.78 -24.08
C ARG A 257 13.85 6.64 -24.87
#